data_AF-A0A958ZKT5-F1
#
_entry.id   AF-A0A958ZKT5-F1
#
_cell.length_a   1.000
_cell.length_b   1.000
_cell.length_c   1.000
_cell.angle_alpha   90.00
_cell.angle_beta   90.00
_cell.angle_gamma   90.00
#
_symmetry.space_group_name_H-M   'P 1'
#
loop_
_entity.id
_entity.type
_entity.pdbx_description
1 polymer ?
#
loop_
_entity_poly.entity_id
_entity_poly.type
_entity_poly.pdbx_seq_one_letter_code
_entity_poly.pdbx_strand_id
1 'polypeptide(L)'
;MKNRLILKYSISAFLVLSSVVLYAQEKTTQPTDAIIKNKYGLRVGIDLFNPTATFFEKDRKGLELVGDYRITKKWYAAAELGYMDVATEEDFFSFTTNGSYIKAGANYNAYQN
;
A
#
# COMPACT_ATOMS: atom_id res chain seq x y z
N MET A 1 -19.70 23.54 34.92
CA MET A 1 -20.68 22.47 34.57
C MET A 1 -20.58 21.96 33.12
N LYS A 2 -20.15 22.78 32.14
CA LYS A 2 -20.09 22.44 30.70
C LYS A 2 -19.12 21.29 30.34
N ASN A 3 -17.96 21.20 30.99
CA ASN A 3 -16.93 20.18 30.67
C ASN A 3 -17.34 18.74 31.05
N ARG A 4 -18.18 18.58 32.09
CA ARG A 4 -18.73 17.27 32.48
C ARG A 4 -19.73 16.72 31.46
N LEU A 5 -20.40 17.59 30.70
CA LEU A 5 -21.32 17.18 29.64
C LEU A 5 -20.54 16.73 28.40
N ILE A 6 -19.54 17.52 27.98
CA ILE A 6 -18.67 17.19 26.83
C ILE A 6 -18.00 15.84 26.99
N LEU A 7 -17.41 15.55 28.16
CA LEU A 7 -16.74 14.27 28.42
C LEU A 7 -17.69 13.07 28.31
N LYS A 8 -18.95 13.21 28.78
CA LYS A 8 -19.95 12.16 28.68
C LYS A 8 -20.31 11.84 27.22
N TYR A 9 -20.48 12.88 26.40
CA TYR A 9 -20.79 12.70 24.98
C TYR A 9 -19.59 12.12 24.21
N SER A 10 -18.36 12.51 24.53
CA SER A 10 -17.15 11.96 23.92
C SER A 10 -16.97 10.46 24.22
N ILE A 11 -17.19 10.04 25.47
CA ILE A 11 -17.11 8.62 25.85
C ILE A 11 -18.22 7.81 25.17
N SER A 12 -19.44 8.36 25.11
CA SER A 12 -20.57 7.71 24.43
C SER A 12 -20.32 7.55 22.94
N ALA A 13 -19.74 8.54 22.28
CA ALA A 13 -19.40 8.47 20.86
C ALA A 13 -18.32 7.40 20.59
N PHE A 14 -17.29 7.33 21.44
CA PHE A 14 -16.24 6.31 21.32
C PHE A 14 -16.78 4.88 21.49
N LEU A 15 -17.69 4.66 22.45
CA LEU A 15 -18.33 3.37 22.65
C LEU A 15 -19.17 2.94 21.44
N VAL A 16 -19.91 3.85 20.81
CA VAL A 16 -20.68 3.56 19.59
C VAL A 16 -19.78 3.27 18.39
N LEU A 17 -18.65 3.96 18.25
CA LEU A 17 -17.69 3.65 17.17
C LEU A 17 -17.03 2.28 17.37
N SER A 18 -16.77 1.87 18.60
CA SER A 18 -16.14 0.57 18.89
C SER A 18 -17.02 -0.63 18.52
N SER A 19 -18.36 -0.51 18.60
CA SER A 19 -19.28 -1.61 18.28
C SER A 19 -19.32 -1.92 16.78
N VAL A 20 -19.13 -0.91 15.92
CA VAL A 20 -19.11 -1.10 14.45
C VAL A 20 -17.90 -1.93 14.00
N VAL A 21 -16.77 -1.85 14.71
CA VAL A 21 -15.56 -2.63 14.38
C VAL A 21 -15.73 -4.12 14.71
N LEU A 22 -16.56 -4.47 15.70
CA LEU A 22 -16.81 -5.87 16.09
C LEU A 22 -17.65 -6.64 15.06
N TYR A 23 -18.54 -5.96 14.34
CA TYR A 23 -19.38 -6.59 13.31
C TYR A 23 -18.65 -6.81 11.97
N ALA A 24 -17.45 -6.25 11.78
CA ALA A 24 -16.69 -6.39 10.54
C ALA A 24 -15.91 -7.72 10.42
N GLN A 25 -15.91 -8.56 11.47
CA GLN A 25 -15.22 -9.85 11.47
C GLN A 25 -16.19 -11.02 11.21
N GLU A 26 -16.89 -10.99 10.08
CA GLU A 26 -17.58 -12.20 9.62
C GLU A 26 -16.52 -13.19 9.10
N LYS A 27 -16.26 -14.26 9.84
CA LYS A 27 -15.42 -15.37 9.35
C LYS A 27 -16.21 -16.13 8.30
N THR A 28 -15.89 -15.92 7.02
CA THR A 28 -16.40 -16.77 5.94
C THR A 28 -15.88 -18.20 6.14
N THR A 29 -16.71 -19.10 6.68
CA THR A 29 -16.49 -20.55 6.59
C THR A 29 -16.66 -20.95 5.13
N GLN A 30 -15.54 -21.13 4.41
CA GLN A 30 -15.57 -21.70 3.07
C GLN A 30 -15.87 -23.20 3.16
N PRO A 31 -16.79 -23.73 2.34
CA PRO A 31 -17.02 -25.17 2.26
C PRO A 31 -15.77 -25.85 1.70
N THR A 32 -15.26 -26.82 2.45
CA THR A 32 -14.24 -27.79 2.05
C THR A 32 -14.78 -28.64 0.90
N ASP A 33 -14.49 -28.26 -0.35
CA ASP A 33 -14.28 -29.17 -1.50
C ASP A 33 -13.97 -28.43 -2.80
N ALA A 34 -13.06 -27.46 -2.74
CA ALA A 34 -12.44 -26.94 -3.95
C ALA A 34 -11.03 -27.52 -4.05
N ILE A 35 -10.81 -28.41 -5.03
CA ILE A 35 -9.47 -28.77 -5.49
C ILE A 35 -8.73 -27.47 -5.77
N ILE A 36 -7.82 -27.08 -4.86
CA ILE A 36 -7.06 -25.83 -4.96
C ILE A 36 -6.06 -26.00 -6.11
N LYS A 37 -6.51 -25.73 -7.34
CA LYS A 37 -5.58 -25.44 -8.43
C LYS A 37 -4.74 -24.27 -7.95
N ASN A 38 -3.42 -24.47 -7.84
CA ASN A 38 -2.47 -23.40 -7.59
C ASN A 38 -2.63 -22.37 -8.72
N LYS A 39 -3.49 -21.37 -8.53
CA LYS A 39 -3.62 -20.26 -9.47
C LYS A 39 -2.25 -19.56 -9.48
N TYR A 40 -1.60 -19.59 -10.63
CA TYR A 40 -0.50 -18.68 -10.95
C TYR A 40 -1.04 -17.27 -10.71
N GLY A 41 -0.59 -16.63 -9.65
CA GLY A 41 -1.09 -15.33 -9.21
C GLY A 41 -0.16 -14.26 -9.74
N LEU A 42 -0.56 -13.57 -10.79
CA LEU A 42 0.01 -12.26 -11.11
C LEU A 42 -0.51 -11.28 -10.06
N ARG A 43 0.39 -10.60 -9.37
CA ARG A 43 0.09 -9.47 -8.49
C ARG A 43 0.58 -8.23 -9.18
N VAL A 44 -0.27 -7.22 -9.28
CA VAL A 44 0.09 -5.89 -9.75
C VAL A 44 -0.30 -4.89 -8.67
N GLY A 45 0.53 -3.89 -8.48
CA GLY A 45 0.37 -2.88 -7.45
C GLY A 45 0.98 -1.55 -7.86
N ILE A 46 0.73 -0.56 -7.04
CA ILE A 46 1.29 0.78 -7.16
C ILE A 46 1.95 1.08 -5.82
N ASP A 47 3.19 1.53 -5.83
CA ASP A 47 3.81 2.09 -4.62
C ASP A 47 3.27 3.50 -4.41
N LEU A 48 2.61 3.68 -3.28
CA LEU A 48 1.97 4.93 -2.90
C LEU A 48 2.95 5.91 -2.23
N PHE A 49 4.20 5.51 -1.95
CA PHE A 49 5.19 6.38 -1.35
C PHE A 49 5.48 7.63 -2.19
N ASN A 50 5.79 7.47 -3.48
CA ASN A 50 6.10 8.62 -4.34
C ASN A 50 4.88 9.56 -4.57
N PRO A 51 3.66 9.03 -4.82
CA PRO A 51 2.45 9.87 -4.87
C PRO A 51 2.14 10.57 -3.54
N THR A 52 2.35 9.90 -2.40
CA THR A 52 2.10 10.51 -1.08
C THR A 52 3.12 11.61 -0.75
N ALA A 53 4.39 11.39 -1.07
CA ALA A 53 5.45 12.39 -0.92
C ALA A 53 5.13 13.68 -1.71
N THR A 54 4.50 13.56 -2.89
CA THR A 54 4.08 14.71 -3.71
C THR A 54 3.11 15.65 -2.98
N PHE A 55 2.30 15.15 -2.03
CA PHE A 55 1.40 16.00 -1.26
C PHE A 55 2.12 16.87 -0.23
N PHE A 56 3.27 16.42 0.27
CA PHE A 56 4.09 17.16 1.23
C PHE A 56 5.14 18.03 0.53
N GLU A 57 5.71 17.53 -0.56
CA GLU A 57 6.73 18.18 -1.38
C GLU A 57 6.16 18.41 -2.79
N LYS A 58 5.66 19.62 -3.07
CA LYS A 58 5.00 19.94 -4.36
C LYS A 58 5.92 19.82 -5.58
N ASP A 59 7.21 19.98 -5.36
CA ASP A 59 8.24 20.00 -6.40
C ASP A 59 8.76 18.59 -6.73
N ARG A 60 8.28 17.57 -6.01
CA ARG A 60 8.58 16.17 -6.24
C ARG A 60 7.35 15.43 -6.74
N LYS A 61 7.45 14.80 -7.90
CA LYS A 61 6.40 13.96 -8.48
C LYS A 61 6.98 12.61 -8.86
N GLY A 62 6.25 11.55 -8.58
CA GLY A 62 6.68 10.22 -9.00
C GLY A 62 5.59 9.18 -8.81
N LEU A 63 5.70 8.11 -9.58
CA LEU A 63 4.84 6.95 -9.51
C LEU A 63 5.70 5.71 -9.72
N GLU A 64 5.44 4.66 -8.97
CA GLU A 64 6.06 3.35 -9.19
C GLU A 64 4.97 2.29 -9.27
N LEU A 65 5.01 1.50 -10.34
CA LEU A 65 4.20 0.33 -10.57
C LEU A 65 5.03 -0.90 -10.21
N VAL A 66 4.44 -1.81 -9.45
CA VAL A 66 5.10 -3.04 -9.03
C VAL A 66 4.31 -4.24 -9.52
N GLY A 67 5.00 -5.30 -9.92
CA GLY A 67 4.40 -6.51 -10.46
C GLY A 67 5.17 -7.74 -10.01
N ASP A 68 4.48 -8.69 -9.37
CA ASP A 68 5.05 -9.98 -9.00
C ASP A 68 4.32 -11.11 -9.71
N TYR A 69 5.07 -12.01 -10.33
CA TYR A 69 4.55 -13.23 -10.91
C TYR A 69 5.04 -14.47 -10.15
N ARG A 70 4.11 -15.29 -9.65
CA ARG A 70 4.46 -16.55 -8.98
C ARG A 70 4.94 -17.59 -10.00
N ILE A 71 6.23 -17.94 -9.94
CA ILE A 71 6.83 -19.00 -10.77
C ILE A 71 6.62 -20.37 -10.11
N THR A 72 6.94 -20.49 -8.82
CA THR A 72 6.74 -21.71 -8.03
C THR A 72 6.06 -21.38 -6.70
N LYS A 73 5.72 -22.38 -5.88
CA LYS A 73 5.14 -22.14 -4.54
C LYS A 73 6.01 -21.21 -3.68
N LYS A 74 7.33 -21.21 -3.91
CA LYS A 74 8.30 -20.43 -3.14
C LYS A 74 8.91 -19.27 -3.90
N TRP A 75 9.02 -19.34 -5.23
CA TRP A 75 9.67 -18.32 -6.03
C TRP A 75 8.69 -17.43 -6.77
N TYR A 76 8.95 -16.12 -6.73
CA TYR A 76 8.22 -15.09 -7.44
C TYR A 76 9.22 -14.27 -8.26
N ALA A 77 8.94 -14.00 -9.52
CA ALA A 77 9.63 -12.95 -10.26
C ALA A 77 8.97 -11.61 -9.92
N ALA A 78 9.78 -10.60 -9.61
CA ALA A 78 9.35 -9.25 -9.32
C ALA A 78 9.85 -8.32 -10.42
N ALA A 79 9.03 -7.36 -10.81
CA ALA A 79 9.38 -6.28 -11.71
C ALA A 79 8.77 -4.97 -11.21
N GLU A 80 9.52 -3.90 -11.27
CA GLU A 80 9.08 -2.56 -10.87
C GLU A 80 9.39 -1.59 -12.00
N LEU A 81 8.43 -0.71 -12.31
CA LEU A 81 8.57 0.35 -13.29
C LEU A 81 8.22 1.65 -12.60
N GLY A 82 9.16 2.58 -12.53
CA GLY A 82 8.92 3.87 -11.90
C GLY A 82 9.39 5.02 -12.75
N TYR A 83 8.83 6.19 -12.47
CA TYR A 83 9.35 7.46 -12.94
C TYR A 83 9.35 8.48 -11.79
N MET A 84 10.27 9.41 -11.86
CA MET A 84 10.43 10.47 -10.88
C MET A 84 10.86 11.76 -11.55
N ASP A 85 10.19 12.84 -11.18
CA ASP A 85 10.47 14.22 -11.55
C ASP A 85 10.67 15.04 -10.28
N VAL A 86 11.80 15.71 -10.16
CA VAL A 86 12.13 16.57 -9.01
C VAL A 86 12.60 17.91 -9.52
N ALA A 87 11.86 18.98 -9.21
CA ALA A 87 12.29 20.35 -9.41
C ALA A 87 12.99 20.86 -8.15
N THR A 88 14.08 21.58 -8.32
CA THR A 88 14.83 22.21 -7.24
C THR A 88 15.11 23.65 -7.65
N GLU A 89 14.59 24.59 -6.86
CA GLU A 89 14.90 26.00 -6.98
C GLU A 89 15.94 26.39 -5.93
N GLU A 90 17.07 26.91 -6.39
CA GLU A 90 18.11 27.55 -5.57
C GLU A 90 18.14 29.05 -5.87
N ASP A 91 18.73 29.85 -4.99
CA ASP A 91 18.76 31.32 -5.09
C ASP A 91 19.31 31.85 -6.43
N PHE A 92 20.22 31.09 -7.07
CA PHE A 92 20.92 31.52 -8.29
C PHE A 92 20.64 30.64 -9.51
N PHE A 93 19.99 29.49 -9.34
CA PHE A 93 19.67 28.60 -10.45
C PHE A 93 18.53 27.64 -10.08
N SER A 94 17.73 27.28 -11.08
CA SER A 94 16.68 26.26 -10.94
C SER A 94 17.00 25.08 -11.86
N PHE A 95 16.85 23.86 -11.37
CA PHE A 95 17.02 22.66 -12.19
C PHE A 95 15.92 21.63 -11.93
N THR A 96 15.55 20.90 -12.99
CA THR A 96 14.58 19.81 -12.92
C THR A 96 15.27 18.53 -13.35
N THR A 97 15.25 17.53 -12.46
CA THR A 97 15.76 16.19 -12.73
C THR A 97 14.59 15.26 -12.99
N ASN A 98 14.55 14.62 -14.17
CA ASN A 98 13.57 13.61 -14.52
C ASN A 98 14.23 12.30 -14.93
N GLY A 99 13.56 11.19 -14.64
CA GLY A 99 14.06 9.87 -15.00
C GLY A 99 13.05 8.77 -14.79
N SER A 100 13.11 7.76 -15.65
CA SER A 100 12.38 6.50 -15.50
C SER A 100 13.34 5.36 -15.25
N TYR A 101 12.92 4.37 -14.47
CA TYR A 101 13.70 3.17 -14.21
C TYR A 101 12.83 1.93 -14.32
N ILE A 102 13.49 0.82 -14.61
CA ILE A 102 12.93 -0.52 -14.52
C ILE A 102 13.83 -1.35 -13.61
N LYS A 103 13.23 -2.05 -12.66
CA LYS A 103 13.91 -3.03 -11.80
C LYS A 103 13.31 -4.40 -12.07
N ALA A 104 14.15 -5.42 -12.02
CA ALA A 104 13.73 -6.81 -12.11
C ALA A 104 14.45 -7.59 -11.01
N GLY A 105 13.73 -8.52 -10.37
CA GLY A 105 14.22 -9.28 -9.24
C GLY A 105 13.45 -10.57 -9.03
N ALA A 106 13.78 -11.28 -7.95
CA ALA A 106 13.09 -12.49 -7.56
C ALA A 106 12.95 -12.56 -6.03
N ASN A 107 11.76 -12.94 -5.57
CA ASN A 107 11.43 -13.10 -4.16
C ASN A 107 11.32 -14.59 -3.81
N TYR A 108 11.99 -15.01 -2.74
CA TYR A 108 11.91 -16.36 -2.20
C TYR A 108 11.08 -16.38 -0.90
N ASN A 109 10.03 -17.18 -0.89
CA ASN A 109 9.25 -17.49 0.29
C ASN A 109 9.91 -18.64 1.05
N ALA A 110 10.59 -18.30 2.15
CA ALA A 110 11.25 -19.25 3.03
C ALA A 110 10.29 -20.01 3.97
N TYR A 111 9.03 -19.56 4.10
CA TYR A 111 8.06 -20.24 4.96
C TYR A 111 7.71 -21.63 4.42
N GLN A 112 7.66 -22.59 5.33
CA GLN A 112 7.14 -23.93 5.10
C GLN A 112 5.66 -23.95 5.50
N ASN A 113 4.78 -23.43 4.63
CA ASN A 113 3.35 -23.72 4.69
C ASN A 113 3.00 -24.78 3.65
#